data_AF-A0A8S2RDV1-F1
#
_entry.id   AF-A0A8S2RDV1-F1
#
_cell.length_a   1.000
_cell.length_b   1.000
_cell.length_c   1.000
_cell.angle_alpha   90.00
_cell.angle_beta   90.00
_cell.angle_gamma   90.00
#
_symmetry.space_group_name_H-M   'P 1'
#
loop_
_entity.id
_entity.type
_entity.pdbx_description
1 polymer ?
#
loop_
_entity_poly.entity_id
_entity_poly.type
_entity_poly.pdbx_seq_one_letter_code
_entity_poly.pdbx_strand_id
1 'polypeptide(L)' 'MNKLMYDVGTPQVNETGRTACVFFRPSQNGDKEILKIQYGNGCSAHVGYGTNYQKILTLQQNGCFHSGTIQHELTHVL' A
#
# COMPACT_ATOMS: atom_id res chain seq x y z
N MET A 1 -7.35 -0.63 -12.58
CA MET A 1 -6.16 -0.02 -11.95
C MET A 1 -5.88 -0.74 -10.65
N ASN A 2 -4.80 -1.54 -10.58
CA ASN A 2 -4.40 -2.30 -9.40
C ASN A 2 -2.94 -2.02 -9.00
N LYS A 3 -2.47 -0.81 -9.30
CA LYS A 3 -1.11 -0.36 -9.05
C LYS A 3 -1.18 0.97 -8.30
N LEU A 4 -0.50 1.05 -7.17
CA LEU A 4 -0.37 2.25 -6.36
C LEU A 4 1.09 2.72 -6.38
N MET A 5 1.30 4.00 -6.17
CA MET A 5 2.56 4.58 -5.75
C MET A 5 2.37 5.16 -4.35
N TYR A 6 3.42 5.17 -3.56
CA TYR A 6 3.42 5.76 -2.23
C TYR A 6 4.64 6.66 -2.01
N ASP A 7 4.42 7.74 -1.28
CA ASP A 7 5.46 8.73 -0.96
C ASP A 7 5.26 9.33 0.43
N VAL A 8 6.32 9.91 0.96
CA VAL A 8 6.30 10.69 2.20
C VAL A 8 6.09 12.16 1.86
N GLY A 9 4.94 12.70 2.29
CA GLY A 9 4.58 14.10 2.14
C GLY A 9 4.57 14.87 3.46
N THR A 10 4.04 16.09 3.40
CA THR A 10 3.77 16.89 4.61
C THR A 10 2.68 16.19 5.44
N PRO A 11 2.80 16.11 6.78
CA PRO A 11 1.76 15.52 7.63
C PRO A 11 0.39 16.15 7.37
N GLN A 12 -0.62 15.32 7.14
CA GLN A 12 -2.02 15.74 6.96
C GLN A 12 -2.88 15.10 8.04
N VAL A 13 -3.86 15.85 8.54
CA VAL A 13 -4.83 15.40 9.53
C VAL A 13 -6.10 14.98 8.79
N ASN A 14 -6.62 13.78 9.09
CA ASN A 14 -7.88 13.30 8.53
C ASN A 14 -9.09 13.75 9.37
N GLU A 15 -10.30 13.43 8.90
CA GLU A 15 -11.58 13.76 9.54
C GLU A 15 -11.76 13.23 10.99
N THR A 16 -10.94 12.26 11.39
CA THR A 16 -10.93 11.68 12.75
C THR A 16 -9.78 12.21 13.62
N GLY A 17 -9.06 13.24 13.16
CA GLY A 17 -7.93 13.81 13.88
C GLY A 17 -6.64 12.97 13.81
N ARG A 18 -6.58 11.94 12.96
CA ARG A 18 -5.38 11.12 12.80
C ARG A 18 -4.42 11.79 11.82
N THR A 19 -3.14 11.79 12.15
CA THR A 19 -2.09 12.36 11.31
C THR A 19 -1.38 11.26 10.52
N ALA A 20 -1.20 11.47 9.23
CA ALA A 20 -0.38 10.62 8.37
C ALA A 20 0.55 11.48 7.51
N CYS A 21 1.75 10.98 7.23
CA CYS A 21 2.70 11.58 6.29
C CYS A 21 2.99 10.66 5.09
N VAL A 22 2.46 9.43 5.08
CA VAL A 22 2.57 8.52 3.94
C VAL A 22 1.25 8.48 3.20
N PHE A 23 1.31 8.66 1.88
CA PHE A 23 0.12 8.71 1.02
C PHE A 23 0.23 7.70 -0.11
N PHE A 24 -0.83 6.93 -0.33
CA PHE A 24 -0.96 6.02 -1.46
C PHE A 24 -1.84 6.68 -2.53
N ARG A 25 -1.41 6.62 -3.79
CA ARG A 25 -2.19 7.08 -4.94
C ARG A 25 -2.14 6.08 -6.09
N PRO A 26 -3.10 6.12 -7.04
CA PRO A 26 -2.95 5.38 -8.29
C PRO A 26 -1.60 5.68 -8.96
N SER A 27 -0.95 4.62 -9.44
CA SER A 27 0.33 4.76 -10.14
C SER A 27 0.14 5.44 -11.50
N GLN A 28 1.11 6.28 -11.87
CA GLN A 28 1.22 7.03 -13.11
C GLN A 28 2.49 6.62 -13.87
N ASN A 29 2.53 6.93 -15.16
CA ASN A 29 3.71 6.63 -15.98
C ASN A 29 4.92 7.42 -15.49
N GLY A 30 6.05 6.74 -15.27
CA GLY A 30 7.27 7.34 -14.70
C GLY A 30 7.42 7.20 -13.18
N ASP A 31 6.44 6.61 -12.48
CA ASP A 31 6.61 6.25 -11.07
C ASP A 31 7.73 5.21 -10.91
N LYS A 32 8.60 5.45 -9.94
CA LYS A 32 9.78 4.60 -9.69
C LYS A 32 9.46 3.38 -8.82
N GLU A 33 8.65 3.58 -7.79
CA GLU A 33 8.27 2.54 -6.82
C GLU A 33 6.76 2.30 -6.89
N ILE A 34 6.37 1.12 -7.36
CA ILE A 34 4.97 0.76 -7.58
C ILE A 34 4.58 -0.43 -6.70
N LEU A 35 3.45 -0.34 -6.01
CA LEU A 35 2.80 -1.43 -5.30
C LEU A 35 1.67 -2.01 -6.16
N LYS A 36 1.82 -3.27 -6.60
CA LYS A 36 0.79 -4.00 -7.34
C LYS A 36 -0.09 -4.79 -6.37
N ILE A 37 -1.40 -4.54 -6.43
CA ILE A 37 -2.41 -5.28 -5.68
C ILE A 37 -2.91 -6.45 -6.53
N GLN A 38 -2.95 -7.64 -5.94
CA GLN A 38 -3.47 -8.84 -6.59
C GLN A 38 -4.29 -9.69 -5.63
N TYR A 39 -5.21 -10.48 -6.20
CA TYR A 39 -5.88 -11.54 -5.47
C TYR A 39 -4.99 -12.77 -5.40
N GLY A 40 -4.98 -13.45 -4.25
CA GLY A 40 -4.22 -14.68 -4.04
C GLY A 40 -4.64 -15.39 -2.76
N ASN A 41 -3.76 -16.26 -2.25
CA ASN A 41 -3.99 -16.97 -0.99
C ASN A 41 -3.33 -16.21 0.17
N GLY A 42 -4.06 -16.02 1.26
CA GLY A 42 -3.61 -15.26 2.43
C GLY A 42 -3.49 -13.75 2.21
N CYS A 43 -3.00 -13.08 3.25
CA CYS A 43 -2.70 -11.65 3.27
C CYS A 43 -1.18 -11.50 3.40
N SER A 44 -0.54 -10.81 2.47
CA SER A 44 0.92 -10.62 2.52
C SER A 44 1.40 -9.44 1.69
N ALA A 45 2.49 -8.83 2.13
CA ALA A 45 3.21 -7.79 1.42
C ALA A 45 4.73 -7.94 1.60
N HIS A 46 5.49 -7.29 0.72
CA HIS A 46 6.94 -7.17 0.86
C HIS A 46 7.28 -6.17 1.96
N VAL A 47 8.30 -6.47 2.78
CA VAL A 47 8.70 -5.60 3.90
C VAL A 47 9.67 -4.50 3.46
N GLY A 48 9.47 -3.27 3.93
CA GLY A 48 10.36 -2.12 3.80
C GLY A 48 10.32 -1.42 2.43
N TYR A 49 11.02 -0.28 2.31
CA TYR A 49 11.19 0.50 1.08
C TYR A 49 12.40 0.03 0.23
N GLY A 50 12.22 -0.26 -1.08
CA GLY A 50 13.29 -0.66 -2.02
C GLY A 50 13.87 -2.09 -1.79
N THR A 51 13.89 -2.99 -2.78
CA THR A 51 15.00 -3.23 -3.75
C THR A 51 14.51 -3.56 -5.17
N ASN A 52 13.19 -3.52 -5.40
CA ASN A 52 12.54 -3.84 -6.66
C ASN A 52 11.54 -2.74 -7.01
N TYR A 53 11.58 -2.23 -8.25
CA TYR A 53 10.68 -1.19 -8.78
C TYR A 53 9.17 -1.52 -8.64
N GLN A 54 8.84 -2.80 -8.41
CA GLN A 54 7.49 -3.27 -8.18
C GLN A 54 7.41 -4.19 -6.95
N LYS A 55 6.61 -3.81 -5.97
CA LYS A 55 6.21 -4.64 -4.81
C LYS A 55 4.84 -5.27 -5.06
N ILE A 56 4.56 -6.37 -4.37
CA ILE A 56 3.26 -7.06 -4.48
C ILE A 56 2.57 -7.07 -3.12
N LEU A 57 1.30 -6.67 -3.12
CA LEU A 57 0.32 -6.85 -2.06
C LEU A 57 -0.66 -7.94 -2.49
N THR A 58 -0.68 -9.06 -1.78
CA THR A 58 -1.63 -10.16 -2.02
C THR A 58 -2.76 -10.10 -1.00
N LEU A 59 -3.99 -10.07 -1.49
CA LEU A 59 -5.20 -10.07 -0.67
C LEU A 59 -6.11 -11.22 -1.11
N GLN A 60 -6.35 -12.16 -0.21
CA GLN A 60 -7.41 -13.16 -0.39
C GLN A 60 -8.79 -12.48 -0.36
N GLN A 61 -9.62 -12.78 -1.36
CA GLN A 61 -10.98 -12.21 -1.49
C GLN A 61 -11.81 -12.41 -0.22
N ASN A 62 -11.73 -13.61 0.36
CA ASN A 62 -12.38 -13.94 1.63
C ASN A 62 -11.35 -13.89 2.75
N GLY A 63 -11.45 -12.88 3.63
CA GLY A 63 -10.64 -12.79 4.85
C GLY A 63 -9.60 -11.65 4.88
N CYS A 64 -9.14 -11.13 3.73
CA CYS A 64 -8.19 -10.00 3.73
C CYS A 64 -8.84 -8.63 3.42
N PHE A 65 -10.11 -8.60 3.01
CA PHE A 65 -10.84 -7.36 2.68
C PHE A 65 -11.44 -6.67 3.92
N HIS A 66 -10.60 -6.47 4.94
CA HIS A 66 -10.92 -5.67 6.11
C HIS A 66 -9.97 -4.47 6.17
N SER A 67 -10.48 -3.29 6.55
CA SER A 67 -9.68 -2.05 6.57
C SER A 67 -8.39 -2.18 7.38
N GLY A 68 -8.46 -2.81 8.56
CA GLY A 68 -7.30 -3.07 9.42
C GLY A 68 -6.28 -4.02 8.77
N THR A 69 -6.72 -5.09 8.12
CA THR A 69 -5.84 -6.02 7.41
C THR A 69 -5.17 -5.35 6.22
N ILE A 70 -5.91 -4.58 5.43
CA ILE A 70 -5.33 -3.83 4.31
C ILE A 70 -4.29 -2.82 4.83
N GLN A 71 -4.59 -2.10 5.92
CA GLN A 71 -3.65 -1.18 6.55
C GLN A 71 -2.40 -1.89 7.10
N HIS A 72 -2.56 -3.07 7.70
CA HIS A 72 -1.47 -3.91 8.19
C HIS A 72 -0.50 -4.28 7.06
N GLU A 73 -1.03 -4.80 5.95
CA GLU A 73 -0.20 -5.17 4.81
C GLU A 73 0.41 -3.95 4.09
N LEU A 74 -0.32 -2.82 4.03
CA LEU A 74 0.24 -1.56 3.54
C LEU A 74 1.33 -1.00 4.47
N THR A 75 1.30 -1.32 5.76
CA THR A 75 2.36 -0.89 6.69
C THR A 75 3.62 -1.72 6.51
N HIS A 76 3.51 -2.98 6.08
CA HIS A 76 4.69 -3.78 5.75
C HIS A 76 5.52 -3.16 4.63
N VAL A 77 4.93 -2.47 3.65
CA VAL A 77 5.70 -1.87 2.55
C VAL A 77 6.47 -0.60 2.93
N LEU A 78 6.30 -0.10 4.16
CA LEU A 78 7.03 1.04 4.71
C LEU A 78 8.34 0.58 5.35
#